data_AF-A0A2V9VAP0-F1
#
_entry.id   AF-A0A2V9VAP0-F1
#
_cell.length_a   1.000
_cell.length_b   1.000
_cell.length_c   1.000
_cell.angle_alpha   90.00
_cell.angle_beta   90.00
_cell.angle_gamma   90.00
#
_symmetry.space_group_name_H-M   'P 1'
#
loop_
_entity.id
_entity.type
_entity.pdbx_description
1 polymer ?
#
loop_
_entity_poly.entity_id
_entity_poly.type
_entity_poly.pdbx_seq_one_letter_code
_entity_poly.pdbx_strand_id
1 'polypeptide(L)'
;MAQAYKLLGFVVIAILYVVIGIMAARGTICIFRKILSPKAEQTFYAMSLILVAALYLAFAAYFGAATAWQLETTVVVAFVAIGLLGVRLPFALIIGYSLHGLWDLLHELQAHGGHSAFEPGKLTAIPLAYGFFCAAFDFYMAAYFYRRRVEWSVARKAIPH
;
A
#
# COMPACT_ATOMS: atom_id res chain seq x y z
N MET A 1 -1.54 -30.24 18.69
CA MET A 1 -0.16 -29.96 18.26
C MET A 1 -0.08 -29.43 16.82
N ALA A 2 -0.65 -30.11 15.81
CA ALA A 2 -0.60 -29.65 14.40
C ALA A 2 -1.11 -28.21 14.17
N GLN A 3 -2.21 -27.81 14.83
CA GLN A 3 -2.75 -26.44 14.73
C GLN A 3 -1.79 -25.37 15.30
N ALA A 4 -1.10 -25.69 16.40
CA ALA A 4 -0.14 -24.78 17.02
C ALA A 4 1.08 -24.57 16.12
N TYR A 5 1.56 -25.61 15.44
CA TYR A 5 2.65 -25.49 14.47
C TYR A 5 2.25 -24.66 13.22
N LYS A 6 1.00 -24.82 12.74
CA LYS A 6 0.49 -23.99 11.63
C LYS A 6 0.41 -22.51 12.02
N LEU A 7 -0.09 -22.21 13.22
CA LEU A 7 -0.14 -20.84 13.72
C LEU A 7 1.25 -20.25 13.90
N LEU A 8 2.18 -20.99 14.50
CA LEU A 8 3.57 -20.56 14.67
C LEU A 8 4.23 -20.26 13.32
N GLY A 9 4.05 -21.15 12.34
CA GLY A 9 4.56 -20.95 10.98
C GLY A 9 4.02 -19.68 10.34
N PHE A 10 2.70 -19.43 10.45
CA PHE A 10 2.08 -18.21 9.95
C PHE A 10 2.63 -16.94 10.64
N VAL A 11 2.77 -16.95 11.96
CA VAL A 11 3.34 -15.82 12.72
C VAL A 11 4.77 -15.52 12.27
N VAL A 12 5.59 -16.56 12.07
CA VAL A 12 6.97 -16.38 11.57
C VAL A 12 6.95 -15.75 10.18
N ILE A 13 6.09 -16.22 9.27
CA ILE A 13 5.94 -15.65 7.93
C ILE A 13 5.50 -14.19 8.00
N ALA A 14 4.50 -13.88 8.82
CA ALA A 14 4.01 -12.51 9.01
C ALA A 14 5.12 -11.57 9.48
N ILE A 15 5.90 -11.98 10.50
CA ILE A 15 7.04 -11.20 11.01
C ILE A 15 8.08 -10.98 9.91
N LEU A 16 8.43 -12.02 9.15
CA LEU A 16 9.38 -11.90 8.05
C LEU A 16 8.90 -10.89 6.99
N TYR A 17 7.62 -10.95 6.60
CA TYR A 17 7.06 -10.04 5.61
C TYR A 17 6.98 -8.59 6.11
N VAL A 18 6.69 -8.37 7.40
CA VAL A 18 6.78 -7.03 8.01
C VAL A 18 8.21 -6.49 7.94
N VAL A 19 9.21 -7.28 8.30
CA VAL A 19 10.62 -6.87 8.25
C VAL A 19 11.05 -6.56 6.82
N ILE A 20 10.69 -7.42 5.86
CA ILE A 20 10.96 -7.21 4.43
C ILE A 20 10.28 -5.94 3.94
N GLY A 21 9.04 -5.66 4.34
CA GLY A 21 8.30 -4.43 4.01
C GLY A 21 9.01 -3.17 4.49
N ILE A 22 9.46 -3.14 5.74
CA ILE A 22 10.24 -2.03 6.30
C ILE A 22 11.57 -1.85 5.56
N MET A 23 12.28 -2.94 5.27
CA MET A 23 13.54 -2.91 4.53
C MET A 23 13.34 -2.39 3.10
N ALA A 24 12.28 -2.84 2.42
CA ALA A 24 11.92 -2.39 1.09
C ALA A 24 11.55 -0.90 1.07
N ALA A 25 10.78 -0.41 2.06
CA ALA A 25 10.44 1.00 2.18
C ALA A 25 11.70 1.86 2.36
N ARG A 26 12.58 1.45 3.30
CA ARG A 26 13.85 2.15 3.53
C ARG A 26 14.74 2.14 2.29
N GLY A 27 14.86 1.00 1.61
CA GLY A 27 15.61 0.88 0.36
C GLY A 27 15.08 1.81 -0.73
N THR A 28 13.76 1.80 -0.93
CA THR A 28 13.05 2.69 -1.87
C THR A 28 13.36 4.15 -1.58
N ILE A 29 13.20 4.60 -0.32
CA ILE A 29 13.52 5.97 0.10
C ILE A 29 14.99 6.30 -0.18
N CYS A 30 15.91 5.42 0.19
CA CYS A 30 17.35 5.68 0.00
C CYS A 30 17.74 5.81 -1.47
N ILE A 31 17.13 5.01 -2.36
CA ILE A 31 17.40 5.03 -3.80
C ILE A 31 16.79 6.29 -4.42
N PHE A 32 15.49 6.49 -4.27
CA PHE A 32 14.79 7.55 -4.99
C PHE A 32 15.09 8.95 -4.48
N ARG A 33 15.44 9.12 -3.19
CA ARG A 33 15.94 10.41 -2.69
C ARG A 33 17.26 10.84 -3.33
N LYS A 34 18.09 9.89 -3.78
CA LYS A 34 19.38 10.19 -4.42
C LYS A 34 19.23 10.52 -5.90
N ILE A 35 18.26 9.90 -6.56
CA ILE A 35 18.12 9.94 -8.01
C ILE A 35 17.12 11.02 -8.45
N LEU A 36 16.06 11.27 -7.68
CA LEU A 36 14.97 12.14 -8.07
C LEU A 36 15.04 13.50 -7.37
N SER A 37 14.66 14.55 -8.11
CA SER A 37 14.35 15.84 -7.51
C SER A 37 13.14 15.73 -6.57
N PRO A 38 12.97 16.61 -5.58
CA PRO A 38 11.85 16.51 -4.63
C PRO A 38 10.47 16.49 -5.33
N LYS A 39 10.30 17.21 -6.44
CA LYS A 39 9.06 17.21 -7.23
C LYS A 39 8.84 15.88 -7.97
N ALA A 40 9.89 15.33 -8.58
CA ALA A 40 9.83 14.04 -9.27
C ALA A 40 9.61 12.90 -8.27
N GLU A 41 10.25 12.96 -7.11
CA GLU A 41 10.09 12.03 -6.00
C GLU A 41 8.63 11.93 -5.54
N GLN A 42 7.97 13.06 -5.26
CA GLN A 42 6.56 13.06 -4.89
C GLN A 42 5.68 12.44 -5.99
N THR A 43 5.95 12.78 -7.25
CA THR A 43 5.20 12.25 -8.40
C THR A 43 5.41 10.75 -8.53
N PHE A 44 6.63 10.26 -8.31
CA PHE A 44 6.93 8.83 -8.32
C PHE A 44 6.10 8.07 -7.27
N TYR A 45 6.04 8.55 -6.03
CA TYR A 45 5.23 7.91 -5.00
C TYR A 45 3.72 8.00 -5.27
N ALA A 46 3.25 9.10 -5.86
CA ALA A 46 1.88 9.22 -6.32
C ALA A 46 1.53 8.16 -7.38
N MET A 47 2.39 7.96 -8.38
CA MET A 47 2.19 6.95 -9.40
C MET A 47 2.32 5.52 -8.85
N SER A 48 3.21 5.33 -7.87
CA SER A 48 3.39 4.05 -7.20
C SER A 48 2.13 3.63 -6.45
N LEU A 49 1.47 4.54 -5.73
CA LEU A 49 0.19 4.28 -5.07
C LEU A 49 -0.88 3.78 -6.06
N ILE A 50 -0.97 4.42 -7.23
CA ILE A 50 -1.91 4.03 -8.28
C ILE A 50 -1.61 2.63 -8.79
N LEU A 51 -0.32 2.35 -9.03
CA LEU A 51 0.13 1.05 -9.53
C LEU A 51 -0.20 -0.06 -8.53
N VAL A 52 0.13 0.11 -7.25
CA VAL A 52 -0.11 -0.93 -6.24
C VAL A 52 -1.60 -1.14 -5.97
N ALA A 53 -2.41 -0.07 -6.00
CA ALA A 53 -3.86 -0.22 -5.93
C ALA A 53 -4.41 -1.02 -7.12
N ALA A 54 -3.94 -0.72 -8.35
CA ALA A 54 -4.41 -1.42 -9.55
C ALA A 54 -4.09 -2.93 -9.54
N LEU A 55 -3.10 -3.40 -8.77
CA LEU A 55 -2.82 -4.83 -8.61
C LEU A 55 -4.01 -5.61 -8.04
N TYR A 56 -4.90 -4.96 -7.29
CA TYR A 56 -6.12 -5.61 -6.79
C TYR A 56 -7.05 -6.08 -7.90
N LEU A 57 -7.08 -5.39 -9.04
CA LEU A 57 -7.83 -5.86 -10.22
C LEU A 57 -7.17 -7.09 -10.84
N ALA A 58 -5.83 -7.14 -10.84
CA ALA A 58 -5.09 -8.31 -11.28
C ALA A 58 -5.32 -9.50 -10.33
N PHE A 59 -5.39 -9.26 -9.01
CA PHE A 59 -5.73 -10.29 -8.04
C PHE A 59 -7.17 -10.80 -8.23
N ALA A 60 -8.14 -9.89 -8.41
CA ALA A 60 -9.52 -10.27 -8.67
C ALA A 60 -9.64 -11.15 -9.92
N ALA A 61 -8.89 -10.82 -10.98
CA ALA A 61 -8.81 -11.63 -12.19
C ALA A 61 -8.11 -12.99 -11.93
N TYR A 62 -6.94 -12.98 -11.31
CA TYR A 62 -6.11 -14.18 -11.09
C TYR A 62 -6.80 -15.21 -10.18
N PHE A 63 -7.44 -14.77 -9.10
CA PHE A 63 -8.14 -15.62 -8.15
C PHE A 63 -9.60 -15.90 -8.56
N GLY A 64 -10.06 -15.38 -9.70
CA GLY A 64 -11.42 -15.62 -10.21
C GLY A 64 -12.54 -15.04 -9.32
N ALA A 65 -12.27 -13.94 -8.61
CA ALA A 65 -13.20 -13.33 -7.65
C ALA A 65 -14.28 -12.47 -8.35
N ALA A 66 -15.21 -13.11 -9.06
CA ALA A 66 -16.23 -12.45 -9.87
C ALA A 66 -17.07 -11.41 -9.09
N THR A 67 -17.36 -11.68 -7.81
CA THR A 67 -18.15 -10.81 -6.94
C THR A 67 -17.39 -9.66 -6.31
N ALA A 68 -16.05 -9.66 -6.39
CA ALA A 68 -15.20 -8.62 -5.81
C ALA A 68 -15.00 -7.42 -6.75
N TRP A 69 -15.16 -7.61 -8.07
CA TRP A 69 -14.87 -6.59 -9.10
C TRP A 69 -15.45 -5.21 -8.80
N GLN A 70 -16.72 -5.13 -8.39
CA GLN A 70 -17.36 -3.84 -8.11
C GLN A 70 -16.67 -3.11 -6.94
N LEU A 71 -16.39 -3.83 -5.85
CA LEU A 71 -15.75 -3.26 -4.67
C LEU A 71 -14.30 -2.86 -4.99
N GLU A 72 -13.50 -3.78 -5.54
CA GLU A 72 -12.10 -3.54 -5.87
C GLU A 72 -11.96 -2.39 -6.86
N THR A 73 -12.79 -2.34 -7.90
CA THR A 73 -12.77 -1.23 -8.88
C THR A 73 -13.09 0.10 -8.22
N THR A 74 -14.08 0.13 -7.32
CA THR A 74 -14.45 1.36 -6.60
C THR A 74 -13.28 1.85 -5.73
N VAL A 75 -12.65 0.95 -5.00
CA VAL A 75 -11.50 1.26 -4.14
C VAL A 75 -10.30 1.70 -4.98
N VAL A 76 -10.01 1.04 -6.10
CA VAL A 76 -8.95 1.43 -7.03
C VAL A 76 -9.19 2.82 -7.60
N VAL A 77 -10.42 3.14 -8.02
CA VAL A 77 -10.76 4.50 -8.50
C VAL A 77 -10.54 5.55 -7.42
N ALA A 78 -10.88 5.25 -6.16
CA ALA A 78 -10.60 6.14 -5.04
C ALA A 78 -9.09 6.36 -4.84
N PHE A 79 -8.28 5.29 -4.89
CA PHE A 79 -6.81 5.41 -4.80
C PHE A 79 -6.20 6.12 -6.00
N VAL A 80 -6.75 5.96 -7.20
CA VAL A 80 -6.37 6.73 -8.39
C VAL A 80 -6.59 8.21 -8.14
N ALA A 81 -7.77 8.60 -7.66
CA ALA A 81 -8.07 10.00 -7.33
C ALA A 81 -7.11 10.55 -6.26
N ILE A 82 -6.87 9.78 -5.19
CA ILE A 82 -5.93 10.17 -4.13
C ILE A 82 -4.50 10.29 -4.67
N GLY A 83 -4.05 9.37 -5.52
CA GLY A 83 -2.74 9.42 -6.17
C GLY A 83 -2.58 10.66 -7.05
N LEU A 84 -3.56 10.95 -7.91
CA LEU A 84 -3.57 12.14 -8.76
C LEU A 84 -3.55 13.44 -7.93
N LEU A 85 -4.32 13.51 -6.85
CA LEU A 85 -4.23 14.61 -5.89
C LEU A 85 -2.87 14.65 -5.19
N GLY A 86 -2.33 13.49 -4.84
CA GLY A 86 -1.05 13.26 -4.21
C GLY A 86 0.14 13.73 -5.02
N VAL A 87 0.00 13.79 -6.36
CA VAL A 87 0.97 14.47 -7.22
C VAL A 87 1.16 15.89 -6.75
N ARG A 88 0.09 16.61 -6.39
CA ARG A 88 0.03 18.04 -6.01
C ARG A 88 0.09 18.29 -4.49
N LEU A 89 -0.50 17.42 -3.70
CA LEU A 89 -0.77 17.60 -2.27
C LEU A 89 -0.07 16.49 -1.47
N PRO A 90 1.05 16.78 -0.77
CA PRO A 90 1.74 15.77 0.03
C PRO A 90 0.84 15.05 1.05
N PHE A 91 -0.14 15.77 1.63
CA PHE A 91 -1.09 15.20 2.57
C PHE A 91 -1.96 14.10 1.96
N ALA A 92 -2.31 14.20 0.68
CA ALA A 92 -3.07 13.15 0.00
C ALA A 92 -2.25 11.84 -0.09
N LEU A 93 -0.92 11.91 -0.21
CA LEU A 93 -0.05 10.72 -0.18
C LEU A 93 0.02 10.08 1.21
N ILE A 94 0.10 10.89 2.28
CA ILE A 94 0.11 10.39 3.66
C ILE A 94 -1.18 9.60 3.94
N ILE A 95 -2.33 10.18 3.58
CA ILE A 95 -3.64 9.55 3.74
C ILE A 95 -3.74 8.33 2.83
N GLY A 96 -3.37 8.45 1.56
CA GLY A 96 -3.46 7.39 0.56
C GLY A 96 -2.69 6.14 0.97
N TYR A 97 -1.42 6.29 1.34
CA TYR A 97 -0.62 5.15 1.78
C TYR A 97 -1.14 4.56 3.11
N SER A 98 -1.56 5.40 4.06
CA SER A 98 -2.14 4.89 5.31
C SER A 98 -3.42 4.07 5.07
N LEU A 99 -4.30 4.55 4.18
CA LEU A 99 -5.52 3.85 3.81
C LEU A 99 -5.24 2.58 3.00
N HIS A 100 -4.24 2.61 2.11
CA HIS A 100 -3.82 1.44 1.33
C HIS A 100 -3.27 0.34 2.26
N GLY A 101 -2.37 0.68 3.18
CA GLY A 101 -1.87 -0.28 4.16
C GLY A 101 -2.97 -0.84 5.08
N LEU A 102 -4.00 -0.05 5.41
CA LEU A 102 -5.17 -0.56 6.12
C LEU A 102 -6.01 -1.52 5.26
N TRP A 103 -6.17 -1.21 3.97
CA TRP A 103 -6.85 -2.07 3.01
C TRP A 103 -6.14 -3.43 2.88
N ASP A 104 -4.81 -3.41 2.77
CA ASP A 104 -3.96 -4.62 2.76
C ASP A 104 -4.12 -5.48 4.01
N LEU A 105 -4.10 -4.85 5.20
CA LEU A 105 -4.35 -5.57 6.46
C LEU A 105 -5.76 -6.17 6.51
N LEU A 106 -6.75 -5.47 5.99
CA LEU A 106 -8.13 -5.94 5.98
C LEU A 106 -8.29 -7.21 5.14
N HIS A 107 -7.66 -7.25 3.96
CA HIS A 107 -7.61 -8.46 3.13
C HIS A 107 -6.93 -9.62 3.85
N GLU A 108 -5.78 -9.38 4.48
CA GLU A 108 -5.02 -10.41 5.19
C GLU A 108 -5.82 -10.97 6.38
N LEU A 109 -6.42 -10.10 7.18
CA LEU A 109 -7.25 -10.49 8.33
C LEU A 109 -8.50 -11.25 7.89
N GLN A 110 -9.13 -10.86 6.78
CA GLN A 110 -10.29 -11.59 6.26
C GLN A 110 -9.90 -12.95 5.68
N ALA A 111 -8.77 -13.04 4.97
CA ALA A 111 -8.26 -14.30 4.42
C ALA A 111 -7.94 -15.34 5.52
N HIS A 112 -7.54 -14.87 6.69
CA HIS A 112 -7.16 -15.72 7.83
C HIS A 112 -8.22 -15.78 8.95
N GLY A 113 -9.41 -15.23 8.72
CA GLY A 113 -10.53 -15.29 9.69
C GLY A 113 -10.32 -14.45 10.96
N GLY A 114 -9.36 -13.53 10.95
CA GLY A 114 -9.11 -12.59 12.06
C GLY A 114 -10.11 -11.45 12.12
N HIS A 115 -10.74 -11.09 11.00
CA HIS A 115 -11.80 -10.08 10.94
C HIS A 115 -12.71 -10.31 9.72
N SER A 116 -14.03 -10.23 9.89
CA SER A 116 -15.01 -10.45 8.81
C SER A 116 -15.74 -9.15 8.49
N ALA A 117 -15.05 -8.20 7.87
CA ALA A 117 -15.66 -6.91 7.49
C ALA A 117 -16.63 -7.04 6.32
N PHE A 118 -16.40 -8.00 5.43
CA PHE A 118 -17.24 -8.24 4.27
C PHE A 118 -17.73 -9.68 4.21
N GLU A 119 -18.84 -9.90 3.52
CA GLU A 119 -19.32 -11.24 3.22
C GLU A 119 -18.25 -12.04 2.45
N PRO A 120 -18.19 -13.37 2.66
CA PRO A 120 -17.27 -14.22 1.92
C PRO A 120 -17.36 -14.02 0.41
N GLY A 121 -16.22 -13.80 -0.25
CA GLY A 121 -16.12 -13.58 -1.70
C GLY A 121 -16.35 -12.14 -2.17
N LYS A 122 -16.67 -11.18 -1.28
CA LYS A 122 -16.76 -9.75 -1.65
C LYS A 122 -15.42 -9.05 -1.77
N LEU A 123 -14.39 -9.57 -1.10
CA LEU A 123 -13.00 -9.14 -1.25
C LEU A 123 -12.24 -10.16 -2.09
N THR A 124 -11.32 -9.70 -2.94
CA THR A 124 -10.39 -10.61 -3.61
C THR A 124 -9.45 -11.28 -2.62
N ALA A 125 -8.96 -12.47 -2.95
CA ALA A 125 -7.81 -13.03 -2.27
C ALA A 125 -6.54 -12.26 -2.64
N ILE A 126 -5.57 -12.27 -1.73
CA ILE A 126 -4.22 -11.73 -1.92
C ILE A 126 -3.18 -12.85 -1.68
N PRO A 127 -1.95 -12.73 -2.19
CA PRO A 127 -0.89 -13.68 -1.87
C PRO A 127 -0.64 -13.74 -0.35
N LEU A 128 -0.22 -14.91 0.14
CA LEU A 128 0.04 -15.12 1.58
C LEU A 128 1.00 -14.06 2.14
N ALA A 129 0.61 -13.42 3.25
CA ALA A 129 1.38 -12.39 3.94
C ALA A 129 1.68 -11.12 3.13
N TYR A 130 1.09 -10.99 1.92
CA TYR A 130 1.18 -9.77 1.11
C TYR A 130 0.67 -8.56 1.90
N GLY A 131 -0.43 -8.73 2.64
CA GLY A 131 -1.04 -7.63 3.37
C GLY A 131 -0.15 -7.10 4.49
N PHE A 132 0.57 -8.00 5.19
CA PHE A 132 1.55 -7.60 6.21
C PHE A 132 2.76 -6.86 5.62
N PHE A 133 3.28 -7.32 4.47
CA PHE A 133 4.37 -6.65 3.79
C PHE A 133 3.96 -5.24 3.34
N CYS A 134 2.84 -5.12 2.62
CA CYS A 134 2.40 -3.84 2.08
C CYS A 134 2.01 -2.86 3.18
N ALA A 135 1.31 -3.31 4.23
CA ALA A 135 1.00 -2.45 5.37
C ALA A 135 2.26 -1.90 6.07
N ALA A 136 3.26 -2.76 6.29
CA ALA A 136 4.52 -2.34 6.89
C ALA A 136 5.27 -1.34 5.99
N PHE A 137 5.29 -1.57 4.68
CA PHE A 137 5.85 -0.65 3.70
C PHE A 137 5.10 0.70 3.76
N ASP A 138 3.78 0.67 3.67
CA ASP A 138 2.95 1.85 3.50
C ASP A 138 2.92 2.76 4.72
N PHE A 139 2.82 2.20 5.94
CA PHE A 139 2.89 3.02 7.15
C PHE A 139 4.28 3.66 7.31
N TYR A 140 5.34 2.96 6.91
CA TYR A 140 6.69 3.52 6.91
C TYR A 140 6.81 4.66 5.90
N MET A 141 6.28 4.47 4.68
CA MET A 141 6.25 5.49 3.65
C MET A 141 5.40 6.70 4.09
N ALA A 142 4.24 6.50 4.70
CA ALA A 142 3.39 7.57 5.23
C ALA A 142 4.12 8.40 6.30
N ALA A 143 4.84 7.76 7.23
CA ALA A 143 5.68 8.45 8.21
C ALA A 143 6.82 9.25 7.54
N TYR A 144 7.44 8.69 6.51
CA TYR A 144 8.44 9.39 5.71
C TYR A 144 7.85 10.59 4.97
N PHE A 145 6.69 10.45 4.32
CA PHE A 145 5.99 11.52 3.62
C PHE A 145 5.59 12.65 4.55
N TYR A 146 5.13 12.31 5.75
CA TYR A 146 4.90 13.29 6.79
C TYR A 146 6.17 14.13 7.02
N ARG A 147 7.34 13.51 7.20
CA ARG A 147 8.60 14.26 7.37
C ARG A 147 9.00 15.06 6.12
N ARG A 148 8.74 14.53 4.92
CA ARG A 148 9.18 15.09 3.63
C ARG A 148 8.28 16.20 3.06
N ARG A 149 7.03 16.30 3.54
CA ARG A 149 5.96 17.14 2.96
C ARG A 149 6.32 18.61 2.70
N VAL A 150 7.13 19.21 3.58
CA VAL A 150 7.50 20.63 3.47
C VAL A 150 8.43 20.85 2.27
N GLU A 151 9.45 20.00 2.13
CA GLU A 151 10.41 20.10 1.03
C GLU A 151 9.73 19.91 -0.34
N TRP A 152 8.81 18.96 -0.44
CA TRP A 152 7.99 18.78 -1.64
C TRP A 152 7.11 19.99 -1.95
N SER A 153 6.48 20.57 -0.93
CA SER A 153 5.65 21.77 -1.09
C SER A 153 6.46 22.98 -1.55
N VAL A 154 7.66 23.17 -1.00
CA VAL A 154 8.58 24.25 -1.38
C VAL A 154 9.07 24.04 -2.82
N ALA A 155 9.56 22.84 -3.15
CA ALA A 155 10.06 22.52 -4.47
C ALA A 155 9.02 22.70 -5.58
N ARG A 156 7.72 22.59 -5.26
CA ARG A 156 6.66 22.81 -6.25
C ARG A 156 6.20 24.26 -6.39
N LYS A 157 6.45 25.10 -5.39
CA LYS A 157 6.20 26.54 -5.44
C LYS A 157 7.34 27.29 -6.12
N ALA A 158 8.55 26.73 -6.12
CA ALA A 158 9.65 27.24 -6.92
C ALA A 158 9.24 27.26 -8.40
N ILE A 159 9.09 28.45 -8.95
CA ILE A 159 8.81 28.68 -10.37
C ILE A 159 9.99 28.06 -11.14
N PRO A 160 9.75 27.18 -12.13
CA PRO A 160 10.83 26.73 -13.00
C PRO A 160 11.37 27.95 -13.76
N HIS A 161 12.63 28.30 -13.51
CA HIS A 161 13.42 29.17 -14.37
C HIS A 161 13.73 28.44 -15.68
#